data_AF-A0A0C3D7K1-F1
#
_entry.id   AF-A0A0C3D7K1-F1
#
_cell.length_a   1.000
_cell.length_b   1.000
_cell.length_c   1.000
_cell.angle_alpha   90.00
_cell.angle_beta   90.00
_cell.angle_gamma   90.00
#
_symmetry.space_group_name_H-M   'P 1'
#
loop_
_entity.id
_entity.type
_entity.pdbx_description
1 polymer ?
#
loop_
_entity_poly.entity_id
_entity_poly.type
_entity_poly.pdbx_seq_one_letter_code
_entity_poly.pdbx_strand_id
1 'polypeptide(L)'
;MEEQWSKVAAAHHIIYQEHYVVNMPQVEALLRDESLVPTKNAFSEKLSAFDFNFFMMLVVDLLHKFELSVWKAIFIHLLCILDSLPGDVLSELDHQ
;
A
#
# COMPACT_ATOMS: atom_id res chain seq x y z
N MET A 1 -9.71 7.63 -8.23
CA MET A 1 -8.49 8.31 -8.73
C MET A 1 -8.41 9.72 -8.15
N GLU A 2 -9.47 10.55 -8.29
CA GLU A 2 -9.61 11.86 -7.62
C GLU A 2 -9.99 11.78 -6.13
N GLU A 3 -10.66 10.70 -5.72
CA GLU A 3 -11.33 10.64 -4.42
C GLU A 3 -10.36 10.65 -3.22
N GLN A 4 -9.27 9.87 -3.28
CA GLN A 4 -8.24 9.82 -2.23
C GLN A 4 -7.52 11.15 -2.07
N TRP A 5 -7.16 11.78 -3.20
CA TRP A 5 -6.46 13.07 -3.19
C TRP A 5 -7.39 14.19 -2.71
N SER A 6 -8.67 14.15 -3.10
CA SER A 6 -9.68 15.09 -2.59
C SER A 6 -9.80 15.02 -1.06
N LYS A 7 -9.82 13.81 -0.48
CA LYS A 7 -9.82 13.60 0.98
C LYS A 7 -8.56 14.16 1.66
N VAL A 8 -7.37 13.89 1.11
CA VAL A 8 -6.10 14.42 1.64
C VAL A 8 -6.04 15.94 1.54
N ALA A 9 -6.50 16.52 0.42
CA ALA A 9 -6.52 17.97 0.22
C ALA A 9 -7.51 18.66 1.17
N ALA A 10 -8.70 18.07 1.37
CA ALA A 10 -9.69 18.56 2.31
C ALA A 10 -9.16 18.51 3.75
N ALA A 11 -8.58 17.39 4.17
CA ALA A 11 -7.98 17.25 5.49
C ALA A 11 -6.83 18.25 5.71
N HIS A 12 -5.95 18.43 4.71
CA HIS A 12 -4.88 19.41 4.77
C HIS A 12 -5.41 20.86 4.85
N HIS A 13 -6.50 21.17 4.15
CA HIS A 13 -7.14 22.48 4.24
C HIS A 13 -7.71 22.74 5.64
N ILE A 14 -8.46 21.79 6.19
CA ILE A 14 -9.08 21.90 7.53
C ILE A 14 -8.01 22.07 8.62
N ILE A 15 -6.92 21.30 8.55
CA ILE A 15 -5.84 21.37 9.55
C ILE A 15 -5.11 22.72 9.49
N TYR A 16 -4.70 23.15 8.30
CA TYR A 16 -3.79 24.31 8.16
C TYR A 16 -4.49 25.65 7.96
N GLN A 17 -5.71 25.68 7.41
CA GLN A 17 -6.44 26.92 7.16
C GLN A 17 -7.51 27.17 8.22
N GLU A 18 -8.19 26.12 8.67
CA GLU A 18 -9.23 26.22 9.69
C GLU A 18 -8.70 25.98 11.12
N HIS A 19 -7.40 25.71 11.27
CA HIS A 19 -6.70 25.51 12.55
C HIS A 19 -7.23 24.34 13.39
N TYR A 20 -7.79 23.32 12.74
CA TYR A 20 -8.25 22.10 13.41
C TYR A 20 -7.07 21.21 13.81
N VAL A 21 -7.25 20.49 14.92
CA VAL A 21 -6.28 19.49 15.37
C VAL A 21 -6.40 18.25 14.48
N VAL A 22 -5.26 17.61 14.15
CA VAL A 22 -5.20 16.43 13.26
C VAL A 22 -6.08 15.27 13.74
N ASN A 23 -6.26 15.13 15.05
CA ASN A 23 -7.05 14.05 15.66
C ASN A 23 -8.56 14.40 15.80
N MET A 24 -9.04 15.45 15.15
CA MET A 24 -10.46 15.79 15.18
C MET A 24 -11.27 14.72 14.42
N PRO A 25 -12.48 14.36 14.91
CA PRO A 25 -13.31 13.33 14.28
C PRO A 25 -13.61 13.59 12.79
N GLN A 26 -13.66 14.87 12.38
CA GLN A 26 -13.89 15.26 11.00
C GLN A 26 -12.68 14.96 10.09
N VAL A 27 -11.46 15.20 10.59
CA VAL A 27 -10.23 14.85 9.88
C VAL A 27 -10.05 13.33 9.85
N GLU A 28 -10.35 12.66 10.96
CA GLU A 28 -10.29 11.20 11.04
C GLU A 28 -11.30 10.54 10.10
N ALA A 29 -12.55 11.02 10.05
CA ALA A 29 -13.57 10.51 9.14
C ALA A 29 -13.19 10.64 7.66
N LEU A 30 -12.41 11.66 7.29
CA LEU A 30 -11.94 11.85 5.91
C LEU A 30 -10.82 10.87 5.53
N LEU A 31 -9.96 10.48 6.48
CA LEU A 31 -8.71 9.78 6.17
C LEU A 31 -8.68 8.31 6.58
N ARG A 32 -9.46 7.93 7.60
CA ARG A 32 -9.33 6.64 8.28
C ARG A 32 -9.69 5.44 7.41
N ASP A 33 -10.75 5.54 6.62
CA ASP A 33 -11.24 4.41 5.80
C ASP A 33 -10.19 3.92 4.79
N GLU A 34 -9.33 4.82 4.33
CA GLU A 34 -8.26 4.54 3.37
C GLU A 34 -6.86 4.60 4.01
N SER A 35 -6.79 4.73 5.34
CA SER A 35 -5.54 4.88 6.10
C SER A 35 -4.62 5.98 5.54
N LEU A 36 -5.21 7.09 5.10
CA LEU A 36 -4.50 8.21 4.50
C LEU A 36 -3.90 9.13 5.57
N VAL A 37 -2.89 9.90 5.17
CA VAL A 37 -2.28 10.95 6.01
C VAL A 37 -2.46 12.31 5.32
N PRO A 38 -2.66 13.41 6.07
CA PRO A 38 -2.87 14.75 5.52
C PRO A 38 -1.53 15.38 5.10
N THR A 39 -0.71 14.64 4.36
CA THR A 39 0.65 15.05 3.96
C THR A 39 0.75 15.13 2.45
N LYS A 40 1.18 16.29 1.96
CA LYS A 40 1.61 16.45 0.57
C LYS A 40 3.13 16.24 0.52
N ASN A 41 3.59 15.34 -0.34
CA ASN A 41 5.00 15.08 -0.55
C ASN A 41 5.45 15.56 -1.94
N ALA A 42 6.77 15.61 -2.17
CA ALA A 42 7.34 16.09 -3.42
C ALA A 42 6.85 15.30 -4.65
N PHE A 43 6.62 13.99 -4.52
CA PHE A 43 6.06 13.17 -5.61
C PHE A 43 4.62 13.59 -5.92
N SER A 44 3.80 13.76 -4.89
CA SER A 44 2.40 14.16 -5.01
C SER A 44 2.25 15.57 -5.63
N GLU A 45 3.21 16.46 -5.42
CA GLU A 45 3.22 17.81 -6.02
C GLU A 45 3.83 17.87 -7.42
N LYS A 46 4.91 17.13 -7.67
CA LYS A 46 5.65 17.22 -8.94
C LYS A 46 5.11 16.26 -10.00
N LEU A 47 4.58 15.11 -9.61
CA LEU A 47 4.06 14.11 -10.52
C LEU A 47 2.57 14.28 -10.81
N SER A 48 1.83 15.03 -9.99
CA SER A 48 0.41 15.33 -10.25
C SER A 48 0.20 16.12 -11.56
N ALA A 49 1.18 16.94 -11.95
CA ALA A 49 1.15 17.66 -13.23
C ALA A 49 1.27 16.76 -14.47
N PHE A 50 1.66 15.49 -14.30
CA PHE A 50 1.84 14.52 -15.37
C PHE A 50 0.74 13.45 -15.37
N ASP A 51 -0.39 13.70 -14.69
CA ASP A 51 -1.46 12.71 -14.44
C ASP A 51 -0.94 11.39 -13.84
N PHE A 52 0.20 11.45 -13.16
CA PHE A 52 0.88 10.27 -12.65
C PHE A 52 0.44 9.97 -11.21
N ASN A 53 -0.15 8.79 -11.02
CA ASN A 53 -0.67 8.38 -9.73
C ASN A 53 0.43 7.82 -8.82
N PHE A 54 0.88 8.64 -7.86
CA PHE A 54 1.85 8.24 -6.85
C PHE A 54 1.40 7.05 -5.98
N PHE A 55 0.10 6.90 -5.69
CA PHE A 55 -0.40 5.75 -4.91
C PHE A 55 -0.21 4.43 -5.65
N MET A 56 -0.21 4.46 -6.98
CA MET A 56 0.05 3.30 -7.82
C MET A 56 1.55 3.05 -8.03
N MET A 57 2.40 4.06 -7.82
CA MET A 57 3.86 3.88 -7.84
C MET A 57 4.34 3.07 -6.63
N LEU A 58 3.68 3.23 -5.48
CA LEU A 58 4.01 2.52 -4.24
C LEU A 58 3.43 1.10 -4.21
N VAL A 59 3.57 0.36 -5.32
CA VAL A 59 3.37 -1.09 -5.29
C VAL A 59 4.25 -1.62 -4.17
N VAL A 60 3.63 -2.33 -3.23
CA VAL A 60 4.35 -2.88 -2.10
C VAL A 60 5.38 -3.85 -2.66
N ASP A 61 6.66 -3.47 -2.61
CA ASP A 61 7.75 -4.40 -2.85
C ASP A 61 7.82 -5.32 -1.63
N LEU A 62 7.06 -6.41 -1.68
CA LEU A 62 7.10 -7.44 -0.64
C LEU A 62 8.52 -8.00 -0.49
N LEU A 63 9.27 -8.14 -1.58
CA LEU A 63 10.62 -8.70 -1.56
C LEU A 63 11.63 -7.76 -0.88
N HIS A 64 11.39 -6.45 -0.87
CA HIS A 64 12.18 -5.49 -0.09
C HIS A 64 11.78 -5.46 1.40
N LYS A 65 10.50 -5.67 1.71
CA LYS A 65 9.99 -5.60 3.09
C LYS A 65 10.23 -6.86 3.91
N PHE A 66 10.24 -8.03 3.27
CA PHE A 66 10.58 -9.28 3.95
C PHE A 66 12.09 -9.51 3.91
N GLU A 67 12.66 -9.88 5.05
CA GLU A 67 14.03 -10.41 5.04
C GLU A 67 14.08 -11.62 4.09
N LEU A 68 15.09 -11.65 3.22
CA LEU A 68 15.27 -12.69 2.21
C LEU A 68 15.23 -14.11 2.83
N SER A 69 15.72 -14.23 4.07
CA SER A 69 15.71 -15.43 4.90
C SER A 69 14.30 -15.90 5.26
N VAL A 70 13.40 -14.98 5.62
CA VAL A 70 12.01 -15.25 5.99
C VAL A 70 11.23 -15.70 4.77
N TRP A 71 11.37 -14.99 3.64
CA TRP A 71 10.74 -15.39 2.38
C TRP A 71 11.18 -16.80 1.95
N LYS A 72 12.48 -17.08 2.02
CA LYS A 72 13.03 -18.40 1.69
C LYS A 72 12.44 -19.50 2.58
N ALA A 73 12.31 -19.27 3.89
CA ALA A 73 11.73 -20.23 4.81
C ALA A 73 10.26 -20.52 4.50
N ILE A 74 9.48 -19.47 4.22
CA ILE A 74 8.06 -19.61 3.84
C ILE A 74 7.94 -20.36 2.50
N PHE A 75 8.74 -20.00 1.50
CA PHE A 75 8.70 -20.64 0.19
C PHE A 75 9.02 -22.14 0.27
N ILE A 76 10.07 -22.51 1.00
CA ILE A 76 10.42 -23.92 1.24
C ILE A 76 9.26 -24.63 1.95
N HIS A 77 8.65 -23.98 2.94
CA HIS A 77 7.54 -24.58 3.68
C HIS A 77 6.32 -24.84 2.79
N LEU A 78 6.00 -23.92 1.87
CA LEU A 78 4.94 -24.09 0.88
C LEU A 78 5.24 -25.25 -0.07
N LEU A 79 6.49 -25.39 -0.54
CA LEU A 79 6.91 -26.53 -1.38
C LEU A 79 6.76 -27.86 -0.62
N CYS A 80 7.16 -27.93 0.65
CA CYS A 80 6.96 -29.14 1.46
C CYS A 80 5.48 -29.48 1.67
N ILE A 81 4.60 -28.48 1.81
CA ILE A 81 3.16 -28.72 1.88
C ILE A 81 2.66 -29.30 0.55
N LEU A 82 3.08 -28.74 -0.58
CA LEU A 82 2.70 -29.25 -1.90
C LEU A 82 3.21 -30.68 -2.13
N ASP A 83 4.44 -30.98 -1.70
CA ASP A 83 5.02 -32.33 -1.73
C ASP A 83 4.23 -33.34 -0.89
N SER A 84 3.62 -32.87 0.20
CA SER A 84 2.83 -33.73 1.08
C SER A 84 1.44 -34.08 0.53
N LEU A 85 0.98 -33.40 -0.52
CA LEU A 85 -0.34 -33.65 -1.11
C LEU A 85 -0.29 -34.83 -2.10
N PRO A 86 -1.36 -35.65 -2.18
CA PRO A 86 -1.43 -36.72 -3.16
C PRO A 86 -1.61 -36.14 -4.57
N GLY A 87 -0.72 -36.50 -5.48
CA GLY A 87 -0.69 -36.01 -6.87
C GLY A 87 0.58 -35.22 -7.15
N ASP A 88 1.00 -35.20 -8.40
CA ASP A 88 2.25 -34.57 -8.83
C ASP A 88 2.11 -33.04 -9.01
N VAL A 89 1.56 -32.38 -8.00
CA VAL A 89 1.22 -30.95 -8.01
C VAL A 89 2.48 -30.09 -8.05
N LEU A 90 3.59 -30.60 -7.50
CA LEU A 90 4.91 -29.96 -7.61
C LEU A 90 5.43 -29.93 -9.04
N SER A 91 5.29 -31.02 -9.80
CA SER A 91 5.73 -31.03 -11.20
C SER A 91 4.84 -30.18 -12.09
N GLU A 92 3.58 -29.97 -11.73
CA GLU A 92 2.70 -29.02 -12.42
C GLU A 92 3.10 -27.56 -12.15
N LEU A 93 3.56 -27.25 -10.94
CA LEU A 93 4.16 -25.95 -10.59
C LEU A 93 5.46 -25.69 -11.35
N ASP A 94 6.34 -26.70 -11.47
CA ASP A 94 7.66 -26.58 -12.13
C ASP A 94 7.55 -26.45 -13.66
N HIS A 95 6.39 -26.78 -14.24
CA HIS A 95 6.16 -26.71 -15.69
C HIS A 95 5.66 -25.34 -16.18
N GLN A 96 5.20 -24.44 -15.29
CA GLN A 96 4.71 -23.10 -15.65
C GLN A 96 5.81 -22.04 -15.65
#